data_AF-N1VUZ0-F1
#
_entry.id   AF-N1VUZ0-F1
#
_cell.length_a   1.000
_cell.length_b   1.000
_cell.length_c   1.000
_cell.angle_alpha   90.00
_cell.angle_beta   90.00
_cell.angle_gamma   90.00
#
_symmetry.space_group_name_H-M   'P 1'
#
loop_
_entity.id
_entity.type
_entity.pdbx_description
1 polymer ?
#
loop_
_entity_poly.entity_id
_entity_poly.type
_entity_poly.pdbx_seq_one_letter_code
_entity_poly.pdbx_strand_id
1 'polypeptide(L)'
;MYLNLIQLLRDKNYYSAKIIYRSLIEHYLKSQYLLSNFDKNKNLSFDYHLYGKIEEFINDIKMKNLHRSLKGMDKLNEWELVKSSFPEIEFKTKKDLNDEIQNFSIKNIIKKLTYLFKEYSQIHDHFEIITRDYWESSMFVHGNPGANDFLIKSNNQYNEDEILDIYNMITIPFFFIFDTIKFILYHSKARFSLPIQNENKLHLDLESLVPKISKKIEYLKEIE
;
A
#
# COMPACT_ATOMS: atom_id res chain seq x y z
N MET A 1 -11.61 6.02 -1.27
CA MET A 1 -10.83 4.98 -1.97
C MET A 1 -11.59 3.65 -2.02
N TYR A 2 -11.93 3.04 -0.87
CA TYR A 2 -12.71 1.79 -0.86
C TYR A 2 -14.11 1.89 -1.52
N LEU A 3 -14.89 2.94 -1.24
CA LEU A 3 -16.20 3.14 -1.91
C LEU A 3 -16.06 3.32 -3.42
N ASN A 4 -14.99 3.99 -3.87
CA ASN A 4 -14.71 4.16 -5.30
C ASN A 4 -14.33 2.82 -5.94
N LEU A 5 -13.58 1.97 -5.24
CA LEU A 5 -13.29 0.60 -5.69
C LEU A 5 -14.59 -0.18 -5.93
N ILE A 6 -15.53 -0.15 -4.97
CA ILE A 6 -16.83 -0.81 -5.12
C ILE A 6 -17.63 -0.24 -6.30
N GLN A 7 -17.62 1.08 -6.48
CA GLN A 7 -18.31 1.72 -7.60
C GLN A 7 -17.71 1.28 -8.94
N LEU A 8 -16.37 1.27 -9.08
CA LEU A 8 -15.69 0.83 -10.29
C LEU A 8 -15.99 -0.63 -10.62
N LEU A 9 -16.07 -1.49 -9.61
CA LEU A 9 -16.45 -2.90 -9.79
C LEU A 9 -17.90 -3.05 -10.26
N ARG A 10 -18.82 -2.24 -9.73
CA ARG A 10 -20.23 -2.18 -10.20
C ARG A 10 -20.33 -1.70 -11.64
N ASP A 11 -19.51 -0.72 -12.00
CA ASP A 11 -19.44 -0.17 -13.35
C ASP A 11 -18.62 -1.06 -14.31
N LYS A 12 -18.25 -2.27 -13.86
CA LYS A 12 -17.42 -3.25 -14.58
C LYS A 12 -16.05 -2.73 -15.02
N ASN A 13 -15.56 -1.66 -14.39
CA ASN A 13 -14.26 -1.05 -14.68
C ASN A 13 -13.13 -1.74 -13.89
N TYR A 14 -12.83 -2.97 -14.30
CA TYR A 14 -11.85 -3.84 -13.64
C TYR A 14 -10.44 -3.25 -13.64
N TYR A 15 -10.02 -2.65 -14.76
CA TYR A 15 -8.70 -2.03 -14.89
C TYR A 15 -8.48 -0.94 -13.83
N SER A 16 -9.45 -0.01 -13.71
CA SER A 16 -9.35 1.07 -12.73
C SER A 16 -9.48 0.54 -11.30
N ALA A 17 -10.31 -0.50 -11.08
CA ALA A 17 -10.43 -1.17 -9.80
C ALA A 17 -9.08 -1.74 -9.33
N LYS A 18 -8.33 -2.44 -10.20
CA LYS A 18 -6.99 -2.96 -9.88
C LYS A 18 -5.99 -1.86 -9.51
N ILE A 19 -6.03 -0.71 -10.18
CA ILE A 19 -5.17 0.45 -9.82
C ILE A 19 -5.49 0.96 -8.42
N ILE A 20 -6.77 1.16 -8.11
CA ILE A 20 -7.20 1.62 -6.78
C ILE A 20 -6.86 0.59 -5.71
N TYR A 21 -7.07 -0.70 -6.00
CA TYR A 21 -6.75 -1.78 -5.09
C TYR A 21 -5.26 -1.85 -4.78
N ARG A 22 -4.40 -1.71 -5.80
CA ARG A 22 -2.95 -1.64 -5.63
C ARG A 22 -2.53 -0.51 -4.70
N SER A 23 -3.14 0.68 -4.86
CA SER A 23 -2.88 1.83 -3.98
C SER A 23 -3.29 1.53 -2.52
N LEU A 24 -4.43 0.87 -2.31
CA LEU A 24 -4.85 0.44 -0.96
C LEU A 24 -3.83 -0.52 -0.32
N ILE A 25 -3.34 -1.51 -1.08
CA ILE A 25 -2.31 -2.45 -0.60
C ILE A 25 -1.03 -1.69 -0.19
N GLU A 26 -0.57 -0.75 -1.02
CA GLU A 26 0.63 0.04 -0.72
C GLU A 26 0.50 0.86 0.57
N HIS A 27 -0.64 1.53 0.75
CA HIS A 27 -0.93 2.29 1.95
C HIS A 27 -1.01 1.39 3.18
N TYR A 28 -1.63 0.22 3.06
CA TYR A 28 -1.66 -0.77 4.14
C TYR A 28 -0.25 -1.22 4.53
N LEU A 29 0.56 -1.68 3.58
CA LEU A 29 1.93 -2.17 3.83
C LEU A 29 2.82 -1.09 4.46
N LYS A 30 2.75 0.16 3.96
CA LYS A 30 3.46 1.30 4.55
C LYS A 30 3.02 1.55 5.99
N SER A 31 1.72 1.48 6.27
CA SER A 31 1.19 1.68 7.63
C SER A 31 1.66 0.57 8.58
N GLN A 32 1.58 -0.69 8.17
CA GLN A 32 2.07 -1.83 8.96
C GLN A 32 3.57 -1.73 9.25
N TYR A 33 4.36 -1.28 8.28
CA TYR A 33 5.80 -1.06 8.48
C TYR A 33 6.08 0.02 9.52
N LEU A 34 5.40 1.16 9.43
CA LEU A 34 5.57 2.26 10.39
C LEU A 34 5.15 1.82 11.80
N LEU A 35 4.01 1.15 11.93
CA LEU A 35 3.51 0.67 13.22
C LEU A 35 4.44 -0.37 13.85
N SER A 36 4.92 -1.35 13.08
CA SER A 36 5.81 -2.42 13.57
C SER A 36 7.20 -1.96 13.98
N ASN A 37 7.61 -0.76 13.57
CA ASN A 37 8.94 -0.21 13.88
C ASN A 37 8.88 1.06 14.73
N PHE A 38 7.68 1.51 15.13
CA PHE A 38 7.49 2.75 15.86
C PHE A 38 8.31 2.81 17.17
N ASP A 39 8.42 1.68 17.88
CA ASP A 39 9.16 1.60 19.14
C ASP A 39 10.69 1.47 18.93
N LYS A 40 11.13 1.08 17.73
CA LYS A 40 12.55 0.83 17.41
C LYS A 40 13.28 2.10 16.94
N ASN A 41 12.56 3.02 16.30
CA ASN A 41 13.11 4.29 15.85
C ASN A 41 12.10 5.42 16.12
N LYS A 42 12.41 6.28 17.10
CA LYS A 42 11.58 7.43 17.49
C LYS A 42 11.38 8.44 16.37
N ASN A 43 12.31 8.49 15.41
CA ASN A 43 12.26 9.40 14.27
C ASN A 43 11.69 8.75 13.00
N LEU A 44 11.23 7.49 13.06
CA LEU A 44 10.82 6.73 11.87
C LEU A 44 9.75 7.46 11.02
N SER A 45 8.77 8.09 11.65
CA SER A 45 7.72 8.84 10.95
C SER A 45 8.27 10.09 10.27
N PHE A 46 9.20 10.79 10.94
CA PHE A 46 9.90 11.93 10.38
C PHE A 46 10.79 11.50 9.20
N ASP A 47 11.59 10.45 9.40
CA ASP A 47 12.48 9.88 8.37
C ASP A 47 11.68 9.45 7.14
N TYR A 48 10.60 8.68 7.34
CA TYR A 48 9.71 8.24 6.26
C TYR A 48 9.18 9.43 5.43
N HIS A 49 8.74 10.49 6.10
CA HIS A 49 8.21 11.68 5.43
C HIS A 49 9.30 12.49 4.72
N LEU A 50 10.45 12.68 5.39
CA LEU A 50 11.58 13.43 4.86
C LEU A 50 12.13 12.74 3.60
N TYR A 51 12.48 11.46 3.71
CA TYR A 51 13.09 10.74 2.59
C TYR A 51 12.08 10.48 1.46
N GLY A 52 10.79 10.33 1.77
CA GLY A 52 9.74 10.29 0.75
C GLY A 52 9.65 11.60 -0.06
N LYS A 53 9.65 12.75 0.62
CA LYS A 53 9.67 14.07 -0.05
C LYS A 53 10.93 14.27 -0.91
N ILE A 54 12.08 13.83 -0.40
CA ILE A 54 13.34 13.94 -1.14
C ILE A 54 13.32 13.06 -2.39
N GLU A 55 12.78 11.84 -2.30
CA GLU A 55 12.61 10.95 -3.46
C GLU A 55 11.72 11.59 -4.54
N GLU A 56 10.58 12.15 -4.15
CA GLU A 56 9.67 12.88 -5.06
C GLU A 56 10.37 14.07 -5.72
N PHE A 57 11.12 14.85 -4.94
CA PHE A 57 11.87 16.00 -5.45
C PHE A 57 12.98 15.60 -6.43
N ILE A 58 13.72 14.52 -6.15
CA ILE A 58 14.72 13.96 -7.07
C ILE A 58 14.05 13.53 -8.39
N ASN A 59 12.89 12.87 -8.32
CA ASN A 59 12.17 12.44 -9.52
C ASN A 59 11.68 13.63 -10.36
N ASP A 60 11.22 14.71 -9.73
CA ASP A 60 10.88 15.96 -10.43
C ASP A 60 12.10 16.58 -11.12
N ILE A 61 13.26 16.67 -10.44
CA ILE A 61 14.50 17.15 -11.06
C ILE A 61 14.89 16.30 -12.27
N LYS A 62 14.78 14.98 -12.17
CA LYS A 62 15.08 14.07 -13.29
C LYS A 62 14.20 14.36 -14.50
N MET A 63 12.90 14.58 -14.29
CA MET A 63 11.96 14.94 -15.37
C MET A 63 12.28 16.32 -15.96
N LYS A 64 12.60 17.31 -15.11
CA LYS A 64 13.06 18.63 -15.57
C LYS A 64 14.34 18.53 -16.40
N ASN A 65 15.28 17.68 -16.00
CA ASN A 65 16.52 17.45 -16.73
C ASN A 65 16.31 16.76 -18.07
N LEU A 66 15.34 15.85 -18.16
CA LEU A 66 14.92 15.26 -19.44
C LEU A 66 14.37 16.34 -20.38
N HIS A 67 13.46 17.19 -19.89
CA HIS A 67 12.89 18.30 -20.66
C HIS A 67 13.95 19.31 -21.12
N ARG A 68 14.89 19.67 -20.23
CA ARG A 68 16.00 20.58 -20.55
C ARG A 68 16.90 20.00 -21.63
N SER A 69 17.19 18.70 -21.56
CA SER A 69 17.96 17.99 -22.60
C SER A 69 17.28 18.06 -23.96
N LEU A 70 15.94 17.92 -24.02
CA LEU A 70 15.18 18.05 -25.27
C LEU A 70 15.23 19.48 -25.85
N LYS A 71 15.40 20.48 -24.99
CA LYS A 71 15.55 21.90 -25.37
C LYS A 71 16.99 22.35 -25.61
N GLY A 72 17.97 21.45 -25.51
CA GLY A 72 19.39 21.80 -25.61
C GLY A 72 19.89 22.69 -24.46
N MET A 73 19.23 22.67 -23.31
CA MET A 73 19.61 23.41 -22.10
C MET A 73 20.49 22.55 -21.18
N ASP A 74 21.41 23.19 -20.46
CA ASP A 74 22.24 22.51 -19.46
C ASP A 74 21.40 21.84 -18.38
N LYS A 75 21.84 20.69 -17.88
CA LYS A 75 21.14 19.97 -16.80
C LYS A 75 21.30 20.70 -15.47
N LEU A 76 20.26 20.65 -14.66
CA LEU A 76 20.28 21.05 -13.26
C LEU A 76 21.15 20.07 -12.45
N ASN A 77 21.95 20.61 -11.52
CA ASN A 77 22.70 19.80 -10.58
C ASN A 77 21.76 19.27 -9.47
N GLU A 78 21.35 18.01 -9.61
CA GLU A 78 20.44 17.33 -8.69
C GLU A 78 20.90 17.41 -7.23
N TRP A 79 22.19 17.19 -6.97
CA TRP A 79 22.69 17.09 -5.60
C TRP A 79 22.75 18.44 -4.89
N GLU A 80 23.15 19.49 -5.59
CA GLU A 80 23.16 20.86 -5.05
C GLU A 80 21.73 21.36 -4.76
N LEU A 81 20.77 21.04 -5.63
CA LEU A 81 19.36 21.38 -5.41
C LEU A 81 18.77 20.62 -4.23
N VAL A 82 19.10 19.33 -4.08
CA VAL A 82 18.68 18.52 -2.93
C VAL A 82 19.24 19.10 -1.62
N LYS A 83 20.54 19.39 -1.55
CA LYS A 83 21.15 19.97 -0.34
C LYS A 83 20.57 21.34 0.04
N SER A 84 20.31 22.19 -0.95
CA SER A 84 19.75 23.53 -0.69
C SER A 84 18.27 23.50 -0.29
N SER A 85 17.52 22.49 -0.74
CA SER A 85 16.08 22.37 -0.45
C SER A 85 15.78 21.61 0.84
N PHE A 86 16.72 20.78 1.30
CA PHE A 86 16.57 19.93 2.49
C PHE A 86 17.78 20.09 3.42
N PRO A 87 17.85 21.16 4.23
CA PRO A 87 18.97 21.40 5.14
C PRO A 87 19.12 20.28 6.19
N GLU A 88 18.06 19.51 6.48
CA GLU A 88 18.05 18.40 7.44
C GLU A 88 19.03 17.26 7.06
N ILE A 89 19.50 17.21 5.82
CA ILE A 89 20.43 16.19 5.31
C ILE A 89 21.83 16.74 5.01
N GLU A 90 22.19 17.92 5.51
CA GLU A 90 23.46 18.62 5.18
C GLU A 90 24.71 17.71 5.29
N PHE A 91 24.73 16.88 6.35
CA PHE A 91 25.83 15.97 6.69
C PHE A 91 25.78 14.61 5.98
N LYS A 92 24.72 14.31 5.22
CA LYS A 92 24.58 13.05 4.49
C LYS A 92 25.31 13.12 3.16
N THR A 93 25.94 12.02 2.75
CA THR A 93 26.42 11.88 1.38
C THR A 93 25.28 11.52 0.44
N LYS A 94 25.49 11.67 -0.88
CA LYS A 94 24.51 11.23 -1.89
C LYS A 94 24.20 9.74 -1.77
N LYS A 95 25.21 8.93 -1.40
CA LYS A 95 25.05 7.50 -1.19
C LYS A 95 24.16 7.23 0.03
N ASP A 96 24.47 7.84 1.17
CA ASP A 96 23.69 7.66 2.40
C ASP A 96 22.22 8.02 2.16
N LEU A 97 21.98 9.15 1.48
CA LEU A 97 20.62 9.57 1.16
C LEU A 97 19.88 8.53 0.31
N ASN A 98 20.52 7.99 -0.73
CA ASN A 98 19.91 6.97 -1.56
C ASN A 98 19.60 5.71 -0.76
N ASP A 99 20.50 5.30 0.14
CA ASP A 99 20.27 4.13 1.00
C ASP A 99 19.08 4.35 1.94
N GLU A 100 18.93 5.56 2.51
CA GLU A 100 17.77 5.94 3.35
C GLU A 100 16.46 5.96 2.55
N ILE A 101 16.46 6.52 1.34
CA ILE A 101 15.28 6.47 0.44
C ILE A 101 14.90 5.01 0.15
N GLN A 102 15.88 4.18 -0.20
CA GLN A 102 15.63 2.78 -0.52
C GLN A 102 15.04 2.02 0.68
N ASN A 103 15.38 2.38 1.92
CA ASN A 103 14.82 1.75 3.12
C ASN A 103 13.30 1.83 3.22
N PHE A 104 12.69 2.84 2.59
CA PHE A 104 11.25 3.08 2.54
C PHE A 104 10.60 2.70 1.21
N SER A 105 11.38 2.16 0.27
CA SER A 105 10.80 1.55 -0.94
C SER A 105 9.86 0.42 -0.56
N ILE A 106 8.75 0.31 -1.27
CA ILE A 106 7.72 -0.70 -1.00
C ILE A 106 8.27 -2.13 -1.07
N LYS A 107 9.25 -2.40 -1.94
CA LYS A 107 9.97 -3.67 -2.02
C LYS A 107 10.69 -3.99 -0.71
N ASN A 108 11.41 -3.02 -0.14
CA ASN A 108 12.12 -3.21 1.12
C ASN A 108 11.17 -3.28 2.31
N ILE A 109 10.05 -2.53 2.27
CA ILE A 109 8.98 -2.65 3.25
C ILE A 109 8.42 -4.08 3.26
N ILE A 110 8.03 -4.62 2.10
CA ILE A 110 7.52 -6.00 1.99
C ILE A 110 8.55 -6.98 2.54
N LYS A 111 9.82 -6.87 2.14
CA LYS A 111 10.90 -7.76 2.64
C LYS A 111 11.01 -7.73 4.17
N LYS A 112 10.95 -6.55 4.78
CA LYS A 112 11.03 -6.39 6.24
C LYS A 112 9.78 -6.95 6.94
N LEU A 113 8.60 -6.73 6.38
CA LEU A 113 7.34 -7.28 6.90
C LEU A 113 7.28 -8.81 6.76
N THR A 114 7.75 -9.39 5.66
CA THR A 114 7.85 -10.85 5.50
C THR A 114 8.68 -11.47 6.62
N TYR A 115 9.82 -10.86 6.95
CA TYR A 115 10.66 -11.35 8.04
C TYR A 115 9.94 -11.28 9.39
N LEU A 116 9.19 -10.20 9.65
CA LEU A 116 8.40 -10.05 10.87
C LEU A 116 7.25 -11.07 10.95
N PHE A 117 6.54 -11.32 9.85
CA PHE A 117 5.34 -12.17 9.83
C PHE A 117 5.65 -13.66 9.64
N LYS A 118 6.87 -14.03 9.26
CA LYS A 118 7.28 -15.44 9.16
C LYS A 118 7.11 -16.21 10.47
N GLU A 119 7.20 -15.53 11.61
CA GLU A 119 7.02 -16.13 12.93
C GLU A 119 5.54 -16.27 13.34
N TYR A 120 4.60 -15.75 12.54
CA TYR A 120 3.17 -15.71 12.82
C TYR A 120 2.37 -16.38 11.69
N SER A 121 2.22 -17.70 11.73
CA SER A 121 1.59 -18.50 10.66
C SER A 121 0.19 -18.00 10.23
N GLN A 122 -0.63 -17.57 11.18
CA GLN A 122 -1.97 -17.02 10.89
C GLN A 122 -1.95 -15.70 10.10
N ILE A 123 -0.89 -14.90 10.26
CA ILE A 123 -0.69 -13.62 9.54
C ILE A 123 0.01 -13.88 8.21
N HIS A 124 0.88 -14.88 8.16
CA HIS A 124 1.66 -15.26 6.98
C HIS A 124 0.77 -15.55 5.77
N ASP A 125 -0.27 -16.37 5.93
CA ASP A 125 -1.16 -16.77 4.82
C ASP A 125 -1.92 -15.56 4.24
N HIS A 126 -2.38 -14.64 5.09
CA HIS A 126 -3.02 -13.41 4.63
C HIS A 126 -2.01 -12.48 3.94
N PHE A 127 -0.81 -12.37 4.48
CA PHE A 127 0.25 -11.54 3.92
C PHE A 127 0.71 -12.04 2.54
N GLU A 128 0.76 -13.35 2.34
CA GLU A 128 1.05 -13.97 1.04
C GLU A 128 0.07 -13.50 -0.03
N ILE A 129 -1.24 -13.58 0.25
CA ILE A 129 -2.30 -13.11 -0.65
C ILE A 129 -2.09 -11.63 -0.99
N ILE A 130 -1.83 -10.78 0.00
CA ILE A 130 -1.60 -9.34 -0.21
C ILE A 130 -0.40 -9.08 -1.12
N THR A 131 0.70 -9.82 -0.92
CA THR A 131 1.91 -9.64 -1.74
C THR A 131 1.73 -10.15 -3.17
N ARG A 132 0.97 -11.23 -3.37
CA ARG A 132 0.56 -11.71 -4.69
C ARG A 132 -0.31 -10.67 -5.38
N ASP A 133 -1.39 -10.23 -4.74
CA ASP A 133 -2.33 -9.24 -5.28
C ASP A 133 -1.64 -7.91 -5.61
N TYR A 134 -0.67 -7.50 -4.78
CA TYR A 134 0.23 -6.39 -5.06
C TYR A 134 0.93 -6.64 -6.40
N TRP A 135 1.72 -7.72 -6.51
CA TRP A 135 2.51 -8.02 -7.70
C TRP A 135 1.66 -8.06 -8.99
N GLU A 136 0.54 -8.78 -8.96
CA GLU A 136 -0.37 -8.91 -10.10
C GLU A 136 -0.97 -7.56 -10.51
N SER A 137 -1.33 -6.71 -9.54
CA SER A 137 -1.90 -5.40 -9.84
C SER A 137 -0.87 -4.41 -10.41
N SER A 138 0.43 -4.72 -10.36
CA SER A 138 1.50 -3.85 -10.87
C SER A 138 1.41 -3.63 -12.38
N MET A 139 0.91 -4.62 -13.13
CA MET A 139 0.80 -4.50 -14.59
C MET A 139 -0.21 -3.42 -15.00
N PHE A 140 -1.24 -3.20 -14.19
CA PHE A 140 -2.29 -2.21 -14.43
C PHE A 140 -1.77 -0.79 -14.19
N VAL A 141 -0.96 -0.58 -13.14
CA VAL A 141 -0.37 0.73 -12.83
C VAL A 141 0.63 1.17 -13.90
N HIS A 142 1.41 0.25 -14.46
CA HIS A 142 2.41 0.57 -15.47
C HIS A 142 1.87 0.57 -16.91
N GLY A 143 0.57 0.30 -17.10
CA GLY A 143 -0.01 0.20 -18.44
C GLY A 143 0.69 -0.83 -19.31
N ASN A 144 1.11 -1.96 -18.71
CA ASN A 144 1.78 -3.02 -19.46
C ASN A 144 0.86 -3.50 -20.60
N PRO A 145 1.40 -3.95 -21.75
CA PRO A 145 0.58 -4.38 -22.89
C PRO A 145 -0.50 -5.41 -22.54
N GLY A 146 -0.22 -6.35 -21.63
CA GLY A 146 -1.20 -7.34 -21.15
C GLY A 146 -2.32 -6.77 -20.26
N ALA A 147 -2.18 -5.56 -19.72
CA ALA A 147 -3.25 -4.88 -19.00
C ALA A 147 -4.33 -4.34 -19.97
N ASN A 148 -3.99 -4.09 -21.24
CA ASN A 148 -4.94 -3.63 -22.25
C ASN A 148 -5.99 -4.69 -22.61
N ASP A 149 -5.66 -5.97 -22.44
CA ASP A 149 -6.61 -7.07 -22.62
C ASP A 149 -7.80 -6.95 -21.66
N PHE A 150 -7.60 -6.28 -20.51
CA PHE A 150 -8.65 -5.98 -19.53
C PHE A 150 -9.36 -4.64 -19.77
N LEU A 151 -8.81 -3.76 -20.63
CA LEU A 151 -9.50 -2.55 -21.09
C LEU A 151 -10.51 -2.86 -22.21
N ILE A 152 -10.19 -3.88 -23.04
CA ILE A 152 -10.93 -4.21 -24.27
C ILE A 152 -11.97 -5.32 -24.04
N LYS A 153 -11.94 -6.03 -22.91
CA LYS A 153 -12.96 -7.04 -22.55
C LYS A 153 -14.35 -6.40 -22.44
N SER A 154 -15.07 -6.43 -23.56
CA SER A 154 -16.46 -6.04 -23.73
C SER A 154 -17.46 -7.15 -23.38
N ASN A 155 -16.98 -8.34 -23.01
CA ASN A 155 -17.85 -9.44 -22.65
C ASN A 155 -18.29 -9.28 -21.20
N ASN A 156 -19.60 -9.31 -20.98
CA ASN A 156 -20.27 -9.05 -19.72
C ASN A 156 -19.93 -10.03 -18.58
N GLN A 157 -19.01 -10.98 -18.78
CA GLN A 157 -18.72 -12.08 -17.87
C GLN A 157 -17.24 -12.07 -17.46
N TYR A 158 -17.02 -12.02 -16.16
CA TYR A 158 -15.72 -12.25 -15.54
C TYR A 158 -15.40 -13.75 -15.55
N ASN A 159 -14.14 -14.11 -15.74
CA ASN A 159 -13.69 -15.48 -15.51
C ASN A 159 -13.55 -15.77 -14.01
N GLU A 160 -13.34 -17.04 -13.64
CA GLU A 160 -13.26 -17.46 -12.22
C GLU A 160 -12.15 -16.73 -11.44
N ASP A 161 -10.99 -16.51 -12.06
CA ASP A 161 -9.87 -15.78 -11.45
C ASP A 161 -10.21 -14.30 -11.22
N GLU A 162 -10.86 -13.65 -12.18
CA GLU A 162 -11.34 -12.27 -12.09
C GLU A 162 -12.43 -12.14 -11.01
N ILE A 163 -13.30 -13.13 -10.88
CA ILE A 163 -14.31 -13.18 -9.81
C ILE A 163 -13.62 -13.29 -8.44
N LEU A 164 -12.64 -14.18 -8.29
CA LEU A 164 -11.86 -14.31 -7.07
C LEU A 164 -11.13 -13.01 -6.73
N ASP A 165 -10.55 -12.36 -7.74
CA ASP A 165 -9.92 -11.05 -7.61
C ASP A 165 -10.90 -9.97 -7.15
N ILE A 166 -12.11 -9.95 -7.70
CA ILE A 166 -13.19 -9.05 -7.25
C ILE A 166 -13.51 -9.30 -5.79
N TYR A 167 -13.65 -10.56 -5.36
CA TYR A 167 -13.87 -10.87 -3.95
C TYR A 167 -12.72 -10.38 -3.07
N ASN A 168 -11.47 -10.60 -3.47
CA ASN A 168 -10.30 -10.12 -2.74
C ASN A 168 -10.29 -8.58 -2.65
N MET A 169 -10.51 -7.88 -3.77
CA MET A 169 -10.61 -6.42 -3.83
C MET A 169 -11.66 -5.84 -2.89
N ILE A 170 -12.72 -6.59 -2.60
CA ILE A 170 -13.81 -6.15 -1.73
C ILE A 170 -13.54 -6.47 -0.27
N THR A 171 -12.98 -7.65 0.01
CA THR A 171 -12.86 -8.21 1.36
C THR A 171 -11.55 -7.81 2.04
N ILE A 172 -10.43 -7.87 1.32
CA ILE A 172 -9.10 -7.61 1.84
C ILE A 172 -8.94 -6.19 2.41
N PRO A 173 -9.47 -5.13 1.79
CA PRO A 173 -9.42 -3.79 2.39
C PRO A 173 -10.14 -3.67 3.74
N PHE A 174 -11.18 -4.47 4.00
CA PHE A 174 -11.77 -4.51 5.35
C PHE A 174 -10.80 -5.13 6.35
N PHE A 175 -10.15 -6.24 5.98
CA PHE A 175 -9.12 -6.86 6.80
C PHE A 175 -7.96 -5.90 7.08
N PHE A 176 -7.54 -5.08 6.12
CA PHE A 176 -6.52 -4.04 6.34
C PHE A 176 -6.86 -3.10 7.49
N ILE A 177 -8.10 -2.61 7.53
CA ILE A 177 -8.56 -1.70 8.57
C ILE A 177 -8.56 -2.42 9.92
N PHE A 178 -9.10 -3.63 9.96
CA PHE A 178 -9.22 -4.39 11.20
C PHE A 178 -7.88 -4.84 11.76
N ASP A 179 -6.98 -5.34 10.93
CA ASP A 179 -5.65 -5.74 11.34
C ASP A 179 -4.86 -4.53 11.83
N THR A 180 -4.98 -3.38 11.17
CA THR A 180 -4.38 -2.12 11.65
C THR A 180 -4.90 -1.73 13.03
N ILE A 181 -6.23 -1.78 13.26
CA ILE A 181 -6.83 -1.46 14.57
C ILE A 181 -6.37 -2.45 15.64
N LYS A 182 -6.42 -3.76 15.35
CA LYS A 182 -5.94 -4.81 16.26
C LYS A 182 -4.48 -4.59 16.63
N PHE A 183 -3.64 -4.28 15.65
CA PHE A 183 -2.22 -4.02 15.86
C PHE A 183 -1.99 -2.84 16.81
N ILE A 184 -2.67 -1.71 16.55
CA ILE A 184 -2.60 -0.51 17.40
C ILE A 184 -3.02 -0.83 18.84
N LEU A 185 -4.10 -1.58 19.03
CA LEU A 185 -4.61 -1.92 20.36
C LEU A 185 -3.67 -2.86 21.13
N TYR A 186 -3.17 -3.90 20.45
CA TYR A 186 -2.21 -4.82 21.05
C TYR A 186 -0.93 -4.10 21.48
N HIS A 187 -0.38 -3.25 20.61
CA HIS A 187 0.79 -2.44 20.94
C HIS A 187 0.51 -1.45 22.08
N SER A 188 -0.65 -0.78 22.08
CA SER A 188 -1.03 0.15 23.15
C SER A 188 -1.17 -0.55 24.50
N LYS A 189 -1.71 -1.78 24.53
CA LYS A 189 -1.77 -2.62 25.74
C LYS A 189 -0.39 -2.94 26.27
N ALA A 190 0.47 -3.49 25.42
CA ALA A 190 1.83 -3.89 25.80
C ALA A 190 2.63 -2.72 26.37
N ARG A 191 2.39 -1.50 25.85
CA ARG A 191 3.15 -0.31 26.21
C ARG A 191 2.58 0.49 27.39
N PHE A 192 1.26 0.62 27.50
CA PHE A 192 0.62 1.53 28.46
C PHE A 192 -0.18 0.82 29.54
N SER A 193 -0.17 -0.51 29.58
CA SER A 193 -0.89 -1.32 30.58
C SER A 193 -2.38 -0.96 30.68
N LEU A 194 -3.00 -0.59 29.55
CA LEU A 194 -4.39 -0.13 29.52
C LEU A 194 -5.34 -1.27 29.91
N PRO A 195 -6.27 -1.06 30.86
CA PRO A 195 -7.29 -2.03 31.21
C PRO A 195 -8.34 -2.08 30.09
N ILE A 196 -8.59 -3.25 29.53
CA ILE A 196 -9.51 -3.39 28.40
C ILE A 196 -10.85 -3.93 28.90
N GLN A 197 -11.78 -3.04 29.22
CA GLN A 197 -13.19 -3.41 29.45
C GLN A 197 -13.94 -3.72 28.14
N ASN A 198 -13.35 -3.41 26.97
CA ASN A 198 -14.00 -3.45 25.65
C ASN A 198 -13.33 -4.39 24.61
N GLU A 199 -12.44 -5.31 25.01
CA GLU A 199 -11.75 -6.22 24.06
C GLU A 199 -12.76 -7.16 23.43
N ASN A 200 -13.61 -7.74 24.27
CA ASN A 200 -14.78 -8.51 23.85
C ASN A 200 -15.71 -7.66 22.98
N LYS A 201 -15.92 -6.38 23.31
CA LYS A 201 -16.81 -5.53 22.50
C LYS A 201 -16.25 -5.27 21.10
N LEU A 202 -14.97 -4.93 20.97
CA LEU A 202 -14.37 -4.75 19.65
C LEU A 202 -14.32 -6.08 18.90
N HIS A 203 -13.92 -7.17 19.55
CA HIS A 203 -13.92 -8.48 18.93
C HIS A 203 -15.32 -8.87 18.43
N LEU A 204 -16.36 -8.66 19.24
CA LEU A 204 -17.76 -8.87 18.87
C LEU A 204 -18.24 -7.91 17.78
N ASP A 205 -17.82 -6.65 17.80
CA ASP A 205 -18.14 -5.67 16.75
C ASP A 205 -17.50 -6.08 15.41
N LEU A 206 -16.26 -6.59 15.44
CA LEU A 206 -15.55 -7.15 14.30
C LEU A 206 -16.21 -8.42 13.78
N GLU A 207 -16.57 -9.36 14.68
CA GLU A 207 -17.34 -10.56 14.34
C GLU A 207 -18.72 -10.19 13.77
N SER A 208 -19.37 -9.13 14.26
CA SER A 208 -20.66 -8.66 13.73
C SER A 208 -20.58 -8.08 12.31
N LEU A 209 -19.38 -7.68 11.89
CA LEU A 209 -19.13 -7.18 10.54
C LEU A 209 -18.90 -8.32 9.55
N VAL A 210 -18.45 -9.49 10.00
CA VAL A 210 -18.24 -10.67 9.15
C VAL A 210 -19.54 -11.07 8.40
N PRO A 211 -20.71 -11.25 9.05
CA PRO A 211 -21.97 -11.53 8.34
C PRO A 211 -22.40 -10.42 7.37
N LYS A 212 -22.07 -9.15 7.65
CA LYS A 212 -22.41 -8.02 6.76
C LYS A 212 -21.54 -8.01 5.51
N ILE A 213 -20.28 -8.42 5.64
CA ILE A 213 -19.36 -8.65 4.53
C ILE A 213 -19.83 -9.89 3.74
N SER A 214 -20.20 -10.99 4.41
CA SER A 214 -20.76 -12.19 3.78
C SER A 214 -22.06 -11.90 3.00
N LYS A 215 -22.97 -11.08 3.54
CA LYS A 215 -24.17 -10.63 2.82
C LYS A 215 -23.86 -9.75 1.61
N LYS A 216 -22.81 -8.92 1.69
CA LYS A 216 -22.33 -8.16 0.52
C LYS A 216 -21.72 -9.07 -0.55
N ILE A 217 -21.02 -10.12 -0.15
CA ILE A 217 -20.51 -11.18 -1.03
C ILE A 217 -21.68 -11.92 -1.69
N GLU A 218 -22.73 -12.28 -0.94
CA GLU A 218 -23.97 -12.87 -1.47
C GLU A 218 -24.69 -11.96 -2.47
N TYR A 219 -24.86 -10.68 -2.13
CA TYR A 219 -25.46 -9.69 -3.02
C TYR A 219 -24.70 -9.52 -4.35
N LEU A 220 -23.39 -9.77 -4.37
CA LEU A 220 -22.58 -9.73 -5.59
C LEU A 220 -22.71 -11.01 -6.42
N LYS A 221 -23.06 -12.15 -5.79
CA LYS A 221 -23.43 -13.40 -6.50
C LYS A 221 -24.79 -13.28 -7.18
N GLU A 222 -25.68 -12.45 -6.65
CA GLU A 222 -27.00 -12.16 -7.25
C GLU A 222 -26.94 -11.22 -8.46
N ILE A 223 -25.75 -10.73 -8.87
CA ILE A 223 -25.54 -9.88 -10.06
C ILE A 223 -25.18 -10.72 -11.31
N GLU A 224 -25.34 -12.05 -11.24
CA GLU A 224 -25.47 -12.93 -12.43
C GLU A 224 -26.71 -12.60 -13.27
#